data_AF-M2U5P3-F1
#
_entry.id   AF-M2U5P3-F1
#
_cell.length_a   1.000
_cell.length_b   1.000
_cell.length_c   1.000
_cell.angle_alpha   90.00
_cell.angle_beta   90.00
_cell.angle_gamma   90.00
#
_symmetry.space_group_name_H-M   'P 1'
#
loop_
_entity.id
_entity.type
_entity.pdbx_description
1 polymer ?
#
loop_
_entity_poly.entity_id
_entity_poly.type
_entity_poly.pdbx_seq_one_letter_code
_entity_poly.pdbx_strand_id
1 'polypeptide(L)'
;MIDAASSDNGFYRFHLRDELKPLKSQYDLKYWPSLAEVVRVIGQDAGDADTKATDTLTRAATTGSRGSRADFFKAFFQLIRENGDANPGHLPRNFRLSDETLASLANCALHLGPDDLVDGAYVKRLRQRARERRR
;
A
#
# COMPACT_ATOMS: atom_id res chain seq x y z
N MET A 1 -11.01 -30.54 -1.93
CA MET A 1 -10.37 -29.23 -1.79
C MET A 1 -11.37 -28.10 -1.93
N ILE A 2 -12.00 -27.88 -3.10
CA ILE A 2 -12.96 -26.77 -3.31
C ILE A 2 -14.11 -26.80 -2.28
N ASP A 3 -14.74 -27.96 -2.08
CA ASP A 3 -15.77 -28.12 -1.03
C ASP A 3 -15.30 -27.76 0.38
N ALA A 4 -14.04 -28.06 0.72
CA ALA A 4 -13.49 -27.79 2.03
C ALA A 4 -13.10 -26.31 2.19
N ALA A 5 -12.47 -25.72 1.15
CA ALA A 5 -12.08 -24.32 1.11
C ALA A 5 -13.29 -23.37 1.10
N SER A 6 -14.41 -23.82 0.53
CA SER A 6 -15.66 -23.05 0.43
C SER A 6 -16.70 -23.44 1.49
N SER A 7 -16.28 -24.10 2.56
CA SER A 7 -17.18 -24.59 3.63
C SER A 7 -18.04 -23.46 4.23
N ASP A 8 -17.48 -22.26 4.39
CA ASP A 8 -18.18 -21.07 4.89
C ASP A 8 -18.77 -20.16 3.81
N ASN A 9 -18.46 -20.40 2.53
CA ASN A 9 -18.96 -19.58 1.41
C ASN A 9 -20.40 -19.97 1.01
N GLY A 10 -21.37 -19.15 1.40
CA GLY A 10 -22.79 -19.35 1.10
C GLY A 10 -23.10 -19.41 -0.41
N PHE A 11 -22.46 -18.56 -1.23
CA PHE A 11 -22.68 -18.55 -2.68
C PHE A 11 -22.25 -19.87 -3.32
N TYR A 12 -21.11 -20.40 -2.89
CA TYR A 12 -20.67 -21.72 -3.34
C TYR A 12 -21.68 -22.80 -2.95
N ARG A 13 -22.08 -22.84 -1.66
CA ARG A 13 -22.97 -23.91 -1.15
C ARG A 13 -24.33 -23.92 -1.80
N PHE A 14 -24.92 -22.76 -2.07
CA PHE A 14 -26.30 -22.66 -2.59
C PHE A 14 -26.40 -22.63 -4.11
N HIS A 15 -25.35 -22.22 -4.83
CA HIS A 15 -25.44 -22.04 -6.28
C HIS A 15 -24.50 -22.94 -7.08
N LEU A 16 -23.28 -23.18 -6.58
CA LEU A 16 -22.23 -23.79 -7.41
C LEU A 16 -21.94 -25.25 -7.05
N ARG A 17 -22.18 -25.63 -5.79
CA ARG A 17 -21.77 -26.93 -5.24
C ARG A 17 -22.40 -28.10 -5.98
N ASP A 18 -23.71 -28.04 -6.21
CA ASP A 18 -24.45 -29.15 -6.81
C ASP A 18 -24.13 -29.34 -8.30
N GLU A 19 -23.72 -28.28 -8.99
CA GLU A 19 -23.22 -28.33 -10.37
C GLU A 19 -21.78 -28.86 -10.46
N LEU A 20 -20.90 -28.49 -9.52
CA LEU A 20 -19.49 -28.91 -9.49
C LEU A 20 -19.29 -30.37 -9.07
N LYS A 21 -20.14 -30.88 -8.19
CA LYS A 21 -20.05 -32.23 -7.65
C LYS A 21 -20.06 -33.33 -8.74
N PRO A 22 -20.97 -33.35 -9.72
CA PRO A 22 -20.95 -34.35 -10.80
C PRO A 22 -19.75 -34.19 -11.75
N LEU A 23 -19.27 -32.96 -11.97
CA LEU A 23 -18.10 -32.71 -12.83
C LEU A 23 -16.82 -33.35 -12.27
N LYS A 24 -16.67 -33.38 -10.95
CA LYS A 24 -15.57 -34.09 -10.27
C LYS A 24 -15.57 -35.60 -10.56
N SER A 25 -16.75 -36.21 -10.68
CA SER A 25 -16.86 -37.64 -11.02
C SER A 25 -16.77 -37.93 -12.52
N GLN A 26 -17.13 -36.95 -13.36
CA GLN A 26 -17.14 -37.09 -14.81
C GLN A 26 -15.75 -36.90 -15.43
N TYR A 27 -14.94 -36.02 -14.86
CA TYR A 27 -13.60 -35.69 -15.35
C TYR A 27 -12.57 -36.02 -14.29
N ASP A 28 -11.62 -36.88 -14.64
CA ASP A 28 -10.53 -37.29 -13.75
C ASP A 28 -9.35 -36.30 -13.78
N LEU A 29 -8.24 -36.66 -13.13
CA LEU A 29 -7.02 -35.84 -13.06
C LEU A 29 -6.30 -35.68 -14.40
N LYS A 30 -6.81 -36.24 -15.50
CA LYS A 30 -6.33 -35.92 -16.85
C LYS A 30 -6.79 -34.52 -17.29
N TYR A 31 -7.92 -34.06 -16.75
CA TYR A 31 -8.55 -32.79 -17.13
C TYR A 31 -8.39 -31.72 -16.05
N TRP A 32 -8.20 -32.11 -14.80
CA TRP A 32 -7.99 -31.20 -13.69
C TRP A 32 -6.50 -31.13 -13.31
N PRO A 33 -5.97 -29.95 -12.92
CA PRO A 33 -4.63 -29.86 -12.39
C PRO A 33 -4.51 -30.66 -11.09
N SER A 34 -3.36 -31.27 -10.88
CA SER A 34 -3.00 -31.86 -9.60
C SER A 34 -2.93 -30.80 -8.51
N LEU A 35 -3.09 -31.22 -7.25
CA LEU A 35 -2.92 -30.32 -6.11
C LEU A 35 -1.53 -29.66 -6.10
N ALA A 36 -0.49 -30.40 -6.50
CA ALA A 36 0.87 -29.89 -6.58
C ALA A 36 1.01 -28.76 -7.61
N GLU A 37 0.35 -28.89 -8.78
CA GLU A 37 0.34 -27.84 -9.80
C GLU A 37 -0.40 -26.59 -9.32
N VAL A 38 -1.54 -26.76 -8.63
CA VAL A 38 -2.27 -25.64 -8.03
C VAL A 38 -1.42 -24.90 -7.00
N VAL A 39 -0.76 -25.63 -6.08
CA VAL A 39 0.12 -25.05 -5.07
C VAL A 39 1.32 -24.35 -5.72
N ARG A 40 1.91 -24.93 -6.77
CA ARG A 40 3.01 -24.32 -7.52
C ARG A 40 2.60 -22.98 -8.14
N VAL A 41 1.44 -22.91 -8.78
CA VAL A 41 0.96 -21.67 -9.40
C VAL A 41 0.63 -20.62 -8.34
N ILE A 42 0.02 -21.00 -7.21
CA ILE A 42 -0.20 -20.07 -6.08
C ILE A 42 1.14 -19.54 -5.57
N GLY A 43 2.17 -20.37 -5.46
CA GLY A 43 3.51 -19.94 -5.05
C GLY A 43 4.18 -18.99 -6.04
N GLN A 44 3.98 -19.21 -7.35
CA GLN A 44 4.46 -18.29 -8.40
C GLN A 44 3.72 -16.95 -8.33
N ASP A 45 2.38 -16.97 -8.27
CA ASP A 45 1.56 -15.77 -8.14
C ASP A 45 1.91 -14.97 -6.88
N ALA A 46 2.11 -15.65 -5.74
CA ALA A 46 2.56 -15.01 -4.51
C ALA A 46 3.97 -14.43 -4.62
N GLY A 47 4.86 -15.03 -5.42
CA GLY A 47 6.20 -14.51 -5.69
C GLY A 47 6.18 -13.28 -6.61
N ASP A 48 5.22 -13.23 -7.53
CA ASP A 48 5.00 -12.11 -8.47
C ASP A 48 4.05 -11.04 -7.89
N ALA A 49 3.41 -11.32 -6.76
CA ALA A 49 2.48 -10.43 -6.11
C ALA A 49 3.19 -9.18 -5.57
N ASP A 50 3.09 -8.08 -6.33
CA ASP A 50 3.58 -6.79 -5.88
C ASP A 50 2.64 -6.19 -4.83
N THR A 51 3.23 -5.63 -3.77
CA THR A 51 2.48 -4.93 -2.73
C THR A 51 1.94 -3.62 -3.28
N LYS A 52 0.66 -3.59 -3.65
CA LYS A 52 -0.02 -2.36 -4.03
C LYS A 52 -0.41 -1.58 -2.79
N ALA A 53 0.07 -0.34 -2.70
CA ALA A 53 -0.38 0.58 -1.67
C ALA A 53 -1.90 0.80 -1.81
N THR A 54 -2.63 0.54 -0.73
CA THR A 54 -4.09 0.67 -0.63
C THR A 54 -4.57 2.12 -0.67
N ASP A 55 -3.67 3.06 -0.39
CA ASP A 55 -3.97 4.48 -0.32
C ASP A 55 -2.79 5.33 -0.81
N THR A 56 -3.05 6.61 -1.04
CA THR A 56 -2.11 7.62 -1.52
C THR A 56 -0.96 7.90 -0.55
N LEU A 57 -1.21 7.83 0.76
CA LEU A 57 -0.22 8.09 1.80
C LEU A 57 0.78 6.94 1.87
N THR A 58 0.30 5.70 1.94
CA THR A 58 1.11 4.48 1.92
C THR A 58 1.99 4.46 0.66
N ARG A 59 1.42 4.78 -0.51
CA ARG A 59 2.17 4.89 -1.77
C ARG A 59 3.28 5.94 -1.71
N ALA A 60 3.01 7.10 -1.11
CA ALA A 60 4.00 8.16 -0.96
C ALA A 60 5.16 7.71 -0.06
N ALA A 61 4.86 6.97 1.02
CA ALA A 61 5.84 6.43 1.96
C ALA A 61 6.66 5.25 1.39
N THR A 62 6.09 4.43 0.50
CA THR A 62 6.73 3.18 0.03
C THR A 62 7.37 3.26 -1.36
N THR A 63 7.52 4.47 -1.93
CA THR A 63 8.15 4.63 -3.26
C THR A 63 9.67 4.35 -3.28
N GLY A 64 10.34 4.33 -2.13
CA GLY A 64 11.77 4.01 -2.03
C GLY A 64 12.03 2.52 -1.82
N SER A 65 13.14 2.00 -2.37
CA SER A 65 13.57 0.60 -2.13
C SER A 65 14.04 0.35 -0.70
N ARG A 66 14.33 1.41 0.07
CA ARG A 66 14.64 1.38 1.51
C ARG A 66 13.93 2.55 2.18
N GLY A 67 13.43 2.32 3.40
CA GLY A 67 12.85 3.39 4.21
C GLY A 67 13.87 4.47 4.53
N SER A 68 13.49 5.73 4.31
CA SER A 68 14.34 6.89 4.54
C SER A 68 13.57 8.06 5.18
N ARG A 69 14.29 9.01 5.78
CA ARG A 69 13.70 10.28 6.27
C ARG A 69 12.94 11.03 5.17
N ALA A 70 13.40 10.91 3.92
CA ALA A 70 12.73 11.52 2.78
C ALA A 70 11.33 10.91 2.52
N ASP A 71 11.13 9.63 2.82
CA ASP A 71 9.83 8.96 2.64
C ASP A 71 8.80 9.46 3.65
N PHE A 72 9.21 9.70 4.90
CA PHE A 72 8.38 10.40 5.89
C PHE A 72 7.93 11.76 5.35
N PHE A 73 8.84 12.57 4.80
CA PHE A 73 8.49 13.87 4.25
C PHE A 73 7.57 13.79 3.02
N LYS A 74 7.74 12.80 2.15
CA LYS A 74 6.81 12.57 1.03
C LYS A 74 5.39 12.31 1.54
N ALA A 75 5.25 11.40 2.51
CA ALA A 75 3.98 11.08 3.13
C ALA A 75 3.39 12.30 3.85
N PHE A 76 4.22 13.03 4.61
CA PHE A 76 3.78 14.20 5.35
C PHE A 76 3.30 15.34 4.44
N PHE A 77 3.99 15.59 3.33
CA PHE A 77 3.55 16.56 2.33
C PHE A 77 2.25 16.13 1.63
N GLN A 78 2.05 14.84 1.42
CA GLN A 78 0.81 14.31 0.85
C GLN A 78 -0.36 14.49 1.83
N LEU A 79 -0.15 14.17 3.12
CA LEU A 79 -1.13 14.33 4.18
C LEU A 79 -1.61 15.79 4.30
N ILE A 80 -0.69 16.76 4.31
CA ILE A 80 -1.03 18.18 4.39
C ILE A 80 -1.88 18.62 3.19
N ARG A 81 -1.57 18.12 1.99
CA ARG A 81 -2.33 18.43 0.77
C ARG A 81 -3.73 17.84 0.82
N GLU A 82 -3.85 16.55 1.12
CA GLU A 82 -5.15 15.88 1.19
C GLU A 82 -6.05 16.56 2.22
N ASN A 83 -5.51 16.95 3.37
CA ASN A 83 -6.28 17.63 4.41
C ASN A 83 -6.57 19.12 4.11
N GLY A 84 -5.84 19.74 3.17
CA GLY A 84 -6.10 21.13 2.74
C GLY A 84 -7.00 21.25 1.50
N ASP A 85 -6.98 20.25 0.62
CA ASP A 85 -7.74 20.22 -0.63
C ASP A 85 -9.07 19.44 -0.51
N ALA A 86 -9.22 18.54 0.47
CA ALA A 86 -10.43 17.74 0.65
C ALA A 86 -11.60 18.53 1.26
N ASN A 87 -12.81 18.00 1.06
CA ASN A 87 -14.03 18.41 1.76
C ASN A 87 -14.65 17.19 2.46
N PRO A 88 -14.73 17.12 3.80
CA PRO A 88 -14.27 18.10 4.79
C PRO A 88 -12.80 17.89 5.15
N GLY A 89 -11.90 18.71 4.62
CA GLY A 89 -10.51 18.77 5.05
C GLY A 89 -10.39 19.43 6.42
N HIS A 90 -9.45 18.96 7.25
CA HIS A 90 -9.21 19.51 8.59
C HIS A 90 -8.27 20.72 8.62
N LEU A 91 -7.70 21.11 7.47
CA LEU A 91 -6.80 22.24 7.36
C LEU A 91 -7.45 23.40 6.60
N PRO A 92 -7.15 24.66 6.97
CA PRO A 92 -7.57 25.81 6.19
C PRO A 92 -7.10 25.72 4.73
N ARG A 93 -7.87 26.29 3.81
CA ARG A 93 -7.44 26.41 2.41
C ARG A 93 -6.10 27.13 2.32
N ASN A 94 -5.21 26.63 1.47
CA ASN A 94 -3.86 27.14 1.29
C ASN A 94 -2.96 27.06 2.54
N PHE A 95 -3.28 26.20 3.51
CA PHE A 95 -2.43 25.97 4.67
C PHE A 95 -1.00 25.61 4.25
N ARG A 96 -0.02 26.33 4.80
CA ARG A 96 1.41 26.15 4.50
C ARG A 96 2.24 26.31 5.76
N LEU A 97 3.12 25.35 5.97
CA LEU A 97 4.17 25.41 6.99
C LEU A 97 5.49 25.86 6.36
N SER A 98 6.28 26.59 7.15
CA SER A 98 7.66 26.92 6.84
C SER A 98 8.53 25.67 6.82
N ASP A 99 9.67 25.73 6.14
CA ASP A 99 10.60 24.60 6.08
C ASP A 99 11.17 24.28 7.47
N GLU A 100 11.41 25.29 8.32
CA GLU A 100 11.85 25.11 9.71
C GLU A 100 10.79 24.45 10.59
N THR A 101 9.52 24.86 10.45
CA THR A 101 8.44 24.24 11.23
C THR A 101 8.27 22.77 10.87
N LEU A 102 8.39 22.43 9.58
CA LEU A 102 8.34 21.05 9.10
C LEU A 102 9.53 20.23 9.62
N ALA A 103 10.73 20.83 9.67
CA ALA A 103 11.92 20.20 10.22
C ALA A 103 11.75 19.88 11.71
N SER A 104 11.32 20.86 12.51
CA SER A 104 11.05 20.68 13.95
C SER A 104 10.00 19.61 14.21
N LEU A 105 8.89 19.61 13.45
CA LEU A 105 7.86 18.57 13.59
C LEU A 105 8.41 17.18 13.25
N ALA A 106 9.20 17.06 12.18
CA ALA A 106 9.80 15.79 11.79
C ALA A 106 10.82 15.29 12.81
N ASN A 107 11.65 16.18 13.37
CA ASN A 107 12.60 15.85 14.43
C ASN A 107 11.89 15.26 15.65
N CYS A 108 10.78 15.87 16.09
CA CYS A 108 9.98 15.35 17.18
C CYS A 108 9.28 14.03 16.82
N ALA A 109 8.62 13.97 15.65
CA ALA A 109 7.84 12.81 15.23
C ALA A 109 8.70 11.55 15.01
N LEU A 110 9.93 11.73 14.52
CA LEU A 110 10.89 10.66 14.28
C LEU A 110 11.82 10.42 15.48
N HIS A 111 11.66 11.18 16.57
CA HIS A 111 12.51 11.11 17.76
C HIS A 111 14.01 11.16 17.43
N LEU A 112 14.41 12.11 16.57
CA LEU A 112 15.80 12.24 16.12
C LEU A 112 16.69 12.80 17.24
N GLY A 113 17.85 12.18 17.42
CA GLY A 113 18.87 12.66 18.34
C GLY A 113 19.51 13.97 17.86
N PRO A 114 20.26 14.67 18.74
CA PRO A 114 20.88 15.97 18.42
C PRO A 114 21.77 15.96 17.18
N ASP A 115 22.48 14.86 16.94
CA ASP A 115 23.38 14.70 15.78
C ASP A 115 22.64 14.33 14.48
N ASP A 116 21.37 13.98 14.59
CA ASP A 116 20.54 13.46 13.50
C ASP A 116 19.44 14.43 13.04
N LEU A 117 19.35 15.60 13.68
CA LEU A 117 18.33 16.59 13.39
C LEU A 117 18.38 17.02 11.92
N VAL A 118 17.20 17.15 11.33
CA VAL A 118 17.03 17.81 10.03
C VAL A 118 16.75 19.29 10.23
N ASP A 119 17.21 20.10 9.28
CA ASP A 119 17.04 21.56 9.26
C ASP A 119 16.08 21.99 8.13
N GLY A 120 15.70 23.27 8.11
CA GLY A 120 14.89 23.82 7.03
C GLY A 120 15.55 23.68 5.65
N ALA A 121 16.88 23.71 5.55
CA ALA A 121 17.59 23.54 4.28
C ALA A 121 17.39 22.14 3.68
N TYR A 122 17.41 21.10 4.51
CA TYR A 122 17.08 19.73 4.11
C TYR A 122 15.66 19.61 3.58
N VAL A 123 14.69 20.16 4.33
CA VAL A 123 13.26 20.16 3.94
C VAL A 123 13.04 20.91 2.63
N LYS A 124 13.69 22.07 2.46
CA LYS A 124 13.61 22.88 1.24
C LYS A 124 14.04 22.10 0.00
N ARG A 125 15.16 21.37 0.07
CA ARG A 125 15.64 20.50 -1.02
C ARG A 125 14.62 19.40 -1.36
N LEU A 126 13.99 18.79 -0.36
CA LEU A 126 12.95 17.78 -0.57
C LEU A 126 11.70 18.36 -1.24
N ARG A 127 11.24 19.55 -0.81
CA ARG A 127 10.09 20.23 -1.42
C ARG A 127 10.37 20.61 -2.87
N GLN A 128 11.59 21.06 -3.19
CA GLN A 128 11.99 21.37 -4.56
C GLN A 128 11.92 20.12 -5.44
N ARG A 129 12.54 19.02 -5.03
CA ARG A 129 12.48 17.73 -5.76
C ARG A 129 11.05 17.24 -5.94
N ALA A 130 10.20 17.39 -4.93
CA ALA A 130 8.79 17.01 -5.01
C ALA A 130 7.99 17.85 -6.03
N ARG A 131 8.36 19.12 -6.25
CA ARG A 131 7.76 19.98 -7.29
C ARG A 131 8.26 19.60 -8.68
N GLU A 132 9.54 19.30 -8.82
CA GLU A 132 10.15 18.87 -10.09
C GLU A 132 9.52 17.57 -10.60
N ARG A 133 9.27 16.59 -9.73
CA ARG A 133 8.58 15.33 -10.08
C ARG A 133 7.12 15.49 -10.54
N ARG A 134 6.52 16.68 -10.38
CA ARG A 134 5.15 16.98 -10.81
C ARG A 134 5.08 17.74 -12.13
N ARG A 135 6.22 18.19 -12.65
CA ARG A 135 6.34 18.80 -13.98
C ARG A 135 6.60 17.70 -15.00
#